data_AF-A0A1F8PE88-F1
#
_entry.id   AF-A0A1F8PE88-F1
#
_cell.length_a   1.000
_cell.length_b   1.000
_cell.length_c   1.000
_cell.angle_alpha   90.00
_cell.angle_beta   90.00
_cell.angle_gamma   90.00
#
_symmetry.space_group_name_H-M   'P 1'
#
loop_
_entity.id
_entity.type
_entity.pdbx_description
1 polymer ?
#
loop_
_entity_poly.entity_id
_entity_poly.type
_entity_poly.pdbx_seq_one_letter_code
_entity_poly.pdbx_strand_id
1 'polypeptide(L)'
;MGSLKQLHGRLEDLHCKAKNLAETGLALTNLFAEEAGRLNRCDEASRLRKLCFSIRRQLDSVKSGEDAASCGYSQANLIVSLGGLAVGGMIKMASRSKQLSALADYLLKNPTDKECPFGLILICIGPRGLPDDAGVVSISQLARESSRPESEIINKLQEGGYLLFNEKTFSLLIDRLIDDVREGRLYLPISREKLSEITASGELNLDLRK
;
A
#
# COMPACT_ATOMS: atom_id res chain seq x y z
N MET A 1 -57.31 -40.99 -36.67
CA MET A 1 -57.29 -39.77 -35.81
C MET A 1 -56.42 -39.90 -34.55
N GLY A 2 -56.16 -41.09 -33.98
CA GLY A 2 -55.33 -41.23 -32.76
C GLY A 2 -53.83 -40.91 -32.92
N SER A 3 -53.23 -41.24 -34.08
CA SER A 3 -51.79 -41.03 -34.35
C SER A 3 -51.39 -39.55 -34.43
N LEU A 4 -52.23 -38.69 -35.00
CA LEU A 4 -51.99 -37.24 -35.09
C LEU A 4 -52.02 -36.56 -33.71
N LYS A 5 -52.95 -36.95 -32.83
CA LYS A 5 -53.01 -36.43 -31.45
C LYS A 5 -51.78 -36.83 -30.63
N GLN A 6 -51.32 -38.07 -30.81
CA GLN A 6 -50.12 -38.57 -30.13
C GLN A 6 -48.84 -37.87 -30.61
N LEU A 7 -48.75 -37.55 -31.90
CA LEU A 7 -47.63 -36.80 -32.47
C LEU A 7 -47.64 -35.33 -32.01
N HIS A 8 -48.81 -34.71 -31.95
CA HIS A 8 -48.97 -33.35 -31.44
C HIS A 8 -48.55 -33.23 -29.97
N GLY A 9 -49.01 -34.13 -29.09
CA GLY A 9 -48.60 -34.14 -27.68
C GLY A 9 -47.09 -34.39 -27.50
N ARG A 10 -46.45 -35.19 -28.37
CA ARG A 10 -44.99 -35.36 -28.37
C ARG A 10 -44.23 -34.10 -28.78
N LEU A 11 -44.75 -33.34 -29.76
CA LEU A 11 -44.14 -32.08 -30.18
C LEU A 11 -44.24 -31.01 -29.08
N GLU A 12 -45.38 -30.92 -28.40
CA GLU A 12 -45.57 -30.01 -27.27
C GLU A 12 -44.63 -30.35 -26.10
N ASP A 13 -44.51 -31.63 -25.73
CA ASP A 13 -43.57 -32.09 -24.71
C ASP A 13 -42.11 -31.78 -25.10
N LEU A 14 -41.72 -32.01 -26.35
CA LEU A 14 -40.38 -31.70 -26.84
C LEU A 14 -40.10 -30.19 -26.82
N HIS A 15 -41.07 -29.37 -27.22
CA HIS A 15 -40.96 -27.92 -27.19
C HIS A 15 -40.82 -27.41 -25.75
N CYS A 16 -41.61 -27.93 -24.80
CA CYS A 16 -41.47 -27.61 -23.38
C CYS A 16 -40.09 -28.01 -22.84
N LYS A 17 -39.58 -29.19 -23.19
CA LYS A 17 -38.23 -29.63 -22.80
C LYS A 17 -37.13 -28.74 -23.36
N ALA A 18 -37.23 -28.35 -24.64
CA ALA A 18 -36.27 -27.45 -25.28
C ALA A 18 -36.27 -26.07 -24.60
N LYS A 19 -37.46 -25.54 -24.26
CA LYS A 19 -37.59 -24.27 -23.52
C LYS A 19 -36.97 -24.36 -22.14
N ASN A 20 -37.31 -25.39 -21.35
CA ASN A 20 -36.74 -25.59 -20.02
C ASN A 20 -35.21 -25.75 -20.05
N LEU A 21 -34.69 -26.46 -21.06
CA LEU A 21 -33.25 -26.61 -21.25
C LEU A 21 -32.59 -25.27 -21.60
N ALA A 22 -33.20 -24.45 -22.45
CA ALA A 22 -32.70 -23.12 -22.77
C ALA A 22 -32.71 -22.20 -21.54
N GLU A 23 -33.79 -22.20 -20.75
CA GLU A 23 -33.87 -21.45 -19.49
C GLU A 23 -32.81 -21.89 -18.49
N THR A 24 -32.60 -23.20 -18.36
CA THR A 24 -31.55 -23.76 -17.50
C THR A 24 -30.15 -23.39 -18.01
N GLY A 25 -29.93 -23.41 -19.32
CA GLY A 25 -28.68 -23.02 -19.94
C GLY A 25 -28.34 -21.54 -19.72
N LEU A 26 -29.35 -20.66 -19.82
CA LEU A 26 -29.19 -19.24 -19.49
C LEU A 26 -28.89 -19.03 -18.00
N ALA A 27 -29.60 -19.74 -17.11
CA ALA A 27 -29.33 -19.68 -15.68
C ALA A 27 -27.90 -20.13 -15.35
N LEU A 28 -27.43 -21.22 -15.95
CA LEU A 28 -26.07 -21.73 -15.76
C LEU A 28 -25.01 -20.74 -16.28
N THR A 29 -25.28 -20.10 -17.43
CA THR A 29 -24.39 -19.06 -17.98
C THR A 29 -24.23 -17.89 -17.01
N ASN A 30 -25.32 -17.45 -16.39
CA ASN A 30 -25.28 -16.38 -15.39
C ASN A 30 -24.47 -16.80 -14.14
N LEU A 31 -24.64 -18.05 -13.66
CA LEU A 31 -23.87 -18.58 -12.54
C LEU A 31 -22.36 -18.62 -12.85
N PHE A 32 -21.98 -19.02 -14.06
CA PHE A 32 -20.57 -19.01 -14.46
C PHE A 32 -20.00 -17.61 -14.58
N ALA A 33 -20.78 -16.64 -15.08
CA ALA A 33 -20.35 -15.25 -15.15
C ALA A 33 -20.12 -14.66 -13.75
N GLU A 34 -21.00 -14.94 -12.80
CA GLU A 34 -20.86 -14.52 -11.41
C GLU A 34 -19.60 -15.13 -10.75
N GLU A 35 -19.39 -16.44 -10.94
CA GLU A 35 -18.24 -17.15 -10.40
C GLU A 35 -16.92 -16.65 -11.02
N ALA A 36 -16.90 -16.40 -12.34
CA ALA A 36 -15.75 -15.80 -13.01
C ALA A 36 -15.42 -14.41 -12.43
N GLY A 37 -16.44 -13.60 -12.16
CA GLY A 37 -16.26 -12.30 -11.49
C GLY A 37 -15.74 -12.43 -10.06
N ARG A 38 -16.20 -13.44 -9.30
CA ARG A 38 -15.67 -13.76 -7.96
C ARG A 38 -14.21 -14.18 -8.01
N LEU A 39 -13.83 -15.06 -8.94
CA LEU A 39 -12.45 -15.52 -9.10
C LEU A 39 -11.52 -14.38 -9.51
N ASN A 40 -11.92 -13.54 -10.46
CA ASN A 40 -11.13 -12.38 -10.87
C ASN A 40 -10.84 -11.43 -9.70
N ARG A 41 -11.84 -11.15 -8.84
CA ARG A 41 -11.64 -10.35 -7.61
C ARG A 41 -10.65 -10.99 -6.64
N CYS A 42 -10.70 -12.31 -6.47
CA CYS A 42 -9.73 -13.04 -5.66
C CYS A 42 -8.29 -12.94 -6.21
N ASP A 43 -8.14 -12.97 -7.54
CA ASP A 43 -6.86 -12.82 -8.21
C ASP A 43 -6.31 -11.39 -8.07
N GLU A 44 -7.15 -10.37 -8.25
CA GLU A 44 -6.78 -8.97 -8.03
C GLU A 44 -6.35 -8.70 -6.58
N ALA A 45 -7.11 -9.20 -5.59
CA ALA A 45 -6.74 -9.13 -4.19
C ALA A 45 -5.40 -9.84 -3.91
N SER A 46 -5.15 -10.96 -4.56
CA SER A 46 -3.87 -11.69 -4.46
C SER A 46 -2.70 -10.91 -5.07
N ARG A 47 -2.93 -10.14 -6.15
CA ARG A 47 -1.92 -9.23 -6.71
C ARG A 47 -1.57 -8.12 -5.73
N LEU A 48 -2.54 -7.52 -5.05
CA LEU A 48 -2.28 -6.52 -3.99
C LEU A 48 -1.50 -7.10 -2.81
N ARG A 49 -1.81 -8.33 -2.37
CA ARG A 49 -1.01 -9.02 -1.34
C ARG A 49 0.43 -9.20 -1.76
N LYS A 50 0.67 -9.70 -2.98
CA LYS A 50 2.03 -9.88 -3.54
C LYS A 50 2.78 -8.56 -3.58
N LEU A 51 2.13 -7.47 -4.00
CA LEU A 51 2.73 -6.14 -3.99
C LEU A 51 3.13 -5.70 -2.59
N CYS A 52 2.26 -5.89 -1.59
CA CYS A 52 2.56 -5.56 -0.20
C CYS A 52 3.75 -6.34 0.35
N PHE A 53 3.83 -7.65 0.08
CA PHE A 53 5.00 -8.45 0.43
C PHE A 53 6.28 -7.94 -0.24
N SER A 54 6.20 -7.57 -1.53
CA SER A 54 7.33 -6.99 -2.27
C SER A 54 7.81 -5.68 -1.64
N ILE A 55 6.88 -4.78 -1.32
CA ILE A 55 7.18 -3.48 -0.69
C ILE A 55 7.76 -3.65 0.71
N ARG A 56 7.23 -4.57 1.53
CA ARG A 56 7.80 -4.88 2.85
C ARG A 56 9.24 -5.39 2.73
N ARG A 57 9.50 -6.29 1.78
CA ARG A 57 10.85 -6.79 1.53
C ARG A 57 11.81 -5.67 1.09
N GLN A 58 11.35 -4.78 0.21
CA GLN A 58 12.13 -3.59 -0.17
C GLN A 58 12.38 -2.68 1.03
N LEU A 59 11.36 -2.47 1.88
CA LEU A 59 11.46 -1.65 3.07
C LEU A 59 12.50 -2.19 4.06
N ASP A 60 12.48 -3.49 4.34
CA ASP A 60 13.45 -4.12 5.23
C ASP A 60 14.88 -4.05 4.66
N SER A 61 15.02 -4.20 3.33
CA SER A 61 16.30 -4.04 2.65
C SER A 61 16.84 -2.62 2.78
N VAL A 62 15.99 -1.59 2.59
CA VAL A 62 16.39 -0.18 2.70
C VAL A 62 16.70 0.18 4.16
N LYS A 63 15.91 -0.31 5.13
CA LYS A 63 16.19 -0.15 6.57
C LYS A 63 17.56 -0.70 6.94
N SER A 64 17.84 -1.93 6.53
CA SER A 64 19.14 -2.57 6.78
C SER A 64 20.30 -1.78 6.17
N GLY A 65 20.08 -1.20 4.98
CA GLY A 65 21.05 -0.30 4.33
C GLY A 65 21.30 1.00 5.10
N GLU A 66 20.23 1.65 5.58
CA GLU A 66 20.33 2.85 6.42
C GLU A 66 21.01 2.55 7.77
N ASP A 67 20.69 1.43 8.40
CA ASP A 67 21.30 1.00 9.66
C ASP A 67 22.81 0.76 9.49
N ALA A 68 23.22 0.11 8.40
CA ALA A 68 24.62 -0.10 8.06
C ALA A 68 25.34 1.23 7.80
N ALA A 69 24.70 2.15 7.08
CA ALA A 69 25.25 3.48 6.79
C ALA A 69 25.43 4.32 8.07
N SER A 70 24.44 4.29 8.96
CA SER A 70 24.48 4.94 10.27
C SER A 70 25.59 4.38 11.16
N CYS A 71 25.72 3.04 11.24
CA CYS A 71 26.80 2.38 11.96
C CYS A 71 28.18 2.78 11.43
N GLY A 72 28.35 2.77 10.10
CA GLY A 72 29.60 3.16 9.45
C GLY A 72 29.97 4.62 9.71
N TYR A 73 28.98 5.53 9.65
CA TYR A 73 29.17 6.94 9.98
C TYR A 73 29.60 7.14 11.45
N SER A 74 28.91 6.47 12.38
CA SER A 74 29.25 6.52 13.81
C SER A 74 30.66 5.98 14.07
N GLN A 75 31.04 4.85 13.47
CA GLN A 75 32.37 4.28 13.61
C GLN A 75 33.46 5.20 13.05
N ALA A 76 33.25 5.81 11.88
CA ALA A 76 34.18 6.78 11.31
C ALA A 76 34.32 8.03 12.20
N ASN A 77 33.21 8.53 12.72
CA ASN A 77 33.21 9.68 13.62
C ASN A 77 33.87 9.35 14.98
N LEU A 78 33.73 8.13 15.48
CA LEU A 78 34.45 7.64 16.66
C LEU A 78 35.96 7.54 16.42
N ILE A 79 36.39 7.08 15.25
CA ILE A 79 37.83 7.05 14.87
C ILE A 79 38.39 8.48 14.79
N VAL A 80 37.66 9.41 14.17
CA VAL A 80 38.06 10.82 14.07
C VAL A 80 38.09 11.49 15.45
N SER A 81 37.09 11.24 16.30
CA SER A 81 37.01 11.80 17.65
C SER A 81 37.99 11.15 18.63
N LEU A 82 38.39 9.88 18.46
CA LEU A 82 39.53 9.30 19.18
C LEU A 82 40.87 9.93 18.77
N GLY A 83 40.97 10.47 17.55
CA GLY A 83 42.07 11.34 17.14
C GLY A 83 42.00 12.76 17.74
N GLY A 84 40.90 13.14 18.40
CA GLY A 84 40.61 14.53 18.78
C GLY A 84 39.93 14.79 20.13
N LEU A 85 39.78 13.82 21.05
CA LEU A 85 38.97 14.02 22.25
C LEU A 85 39.72 14.63 23.45
N ALA A 86 39.45 15.92 23.66
CA ALA A 86 39.21 16.53 24.98
C ALA A 86 37.85 17.26 24.96
N VAL A 87 37.10 17.17 26.07
CA VAL A 87 35.82 17.87 26.41
C VAL A 87 34.56 17.31 25.70
N GLY A 88 33.41 16.98 26.30
CA GLY A 88 32.85 17.09 27.65
C GLY A 88 31.33 17.36 27.54
N GLY A 89 30.46 16.55 28.18
CA GLY A 89 29.12 16.99 28.64
C GLY A 89 27.83 16.46 27.97
N MET A 90 27.13 15.62 28.74
CA MET A 90 25.75 15.07 28.73
C MET A 90 24.59 15.74 27.93
N ILE A 91 23.61 14.94 27.47
CA ILE A 91 22.24 15.40 27.13
C ILE A 91 21.14 14.52 27.76
N LYS A 92 20.05 15.21 28.13
CA LYS A 92 18.91 14.88 29.00
C LYS A 92 17.71 14.31 28.21
N MET A 93 16.94 13.39 28.80
CA MET A 93 15.68 12.83 28.25
C MET A 93 14.44 13.73 28.46
N ALA A 94 13.47 13.70 27.54
CA ALA A 94 12.04 13.98 27.79
C ALA A 94 11.10 13.42 26.69
N SER A 95 9.78 13.37 26.99
CA SER A 95 8.80 12.31 26.66
C SER A 95 7.52 12.77 25.91
N ARG A 96 6.99 11.88 25.04
CA ARG A 96 5.60 11.58 24.52
C ARG A 96 4.60 12.67 24.05
N SER A 97 4.07 12.50 22.82
CA SER A 97 2.67 12.11 22.50
C SER A 97 2.58 11.51 21.06
N LYS A 98 1.46 10.91 20.62
CA LYS A 98 1.40 9.92 19.51
C LYS A 98 0.27 10.20 18.50
N GLN A 99 0.60 10.49 17.23
CA GLN A 99 -0.02 9.93 16.00
C GLN A 99 0.25 10.78 14.76
N LEU A 100 0.30 12.11 14.88
CA LEU A 100 0.76 13.03 13.81
C LEU A 100 2.06 13.75 14.18
N SER A 101 2.47 13.60 15.43
CA SER A 101 3.71 14.14 15.94
C SER A 101 4.92 13.34 15.47
N ALA A 102 4.86 12.07 15.06
CA ALA A 102 6.12 11.35 14.75
C ALA A 102 6.90 11.96 13.55
N LEU A 103 6.19 12.42 12.52
CA LEU A 103 6.79 13.06 11.35
C LEU A 103 7.03 14.55 11.62
N ALA A 104 6.05 15.24 12.23
CA ALA A 104 6.20 16.64 12.62
C ALA A 104 7.29 16.85 13.69
N ASP A 105 7.38 15.99 14.71
CA ASP A 105 8.41 15.96 15.75
C ASP A 105 9.77 15.58 15.19
N TYR A 106 9.86 14.70 14.18
CA TYR A 106 11.13 14.45 13.51
C TYR A 106 11.61 15.72 12.78
N LEU A 107 10.70 16.37 12.04
CA LEU A 107 11.00 17.63 11.35
C LEU A 107 11.23 18.81 12.32
N LEU A 108 10.56 18.82 13.48
CA LEU A 108 10.66 19.85 14.52
C LEU A 108 11.83 19.63 15.49
N LYS A 109 12.30 18.38 15.69
CA LYS A 109 13.49 18.05 16.51
C LYS A 109 14.81 18.19 15.76
N ASN A 110 14.77 18.27 14.44
CA ASN A 110 15.93 18.57 13.61
C ASN A 110 15.90 20.00 13.03
N PRO A 111 15.71 21.08 13.84
CA PRO A 111 15.95 22.41 13.34
C PRO A 111 17.46 22.60 13.41
N THR A 112 18.14 22.56 12.26
CA THR A 112 19.47 23.16 12.10
C THR A 112 20.55 22.72 13.10
N ASP A 113 21.30 21.67 12.75
CA ASP A 113 22.78 21.59 12.81
C ASP A 113 23.30 20.19 13.20
N LYS A 114 24.08 19.61 12.27
CA LYS A 114 25.18 18.64 12.46
C LYS A 114 24.91 17.15 12.69
N GLU A 115 23.68 16.65 12.80
CA GLU A 115 23.45 15.20 12.70
C GLU A 115 23.11 14.81 11.25
N CYS A 116 23.90 13.89 10.69
CA CYS A 116 23.65 13.35 9.37
C CYS A 116 22.34 12.54 9.44
N PRO A 117 21.29 12.88 8.67
CA PRO A 117 20.00 12.25 8.83
C PRO A 117 20.10 10.80 8.38
N PHE A 118 19.65 9.86 9.21
CA PHE A 118 19.54 8.43 8.90
C PHE A 118 18.16 7.92 9.31
N GLY A 119 17.67 6.90 8.58
CA GLY A 119 16.55 6.07 9.01
C GLY A 119 15.15 6.56 8.67
N LEU A 120 14.97 7.75 8.07
CA LEU A 120 13.67 8.15 7.54
C LEU A 120 13.42 7.46 6.19
N ILE A 121 12.60 6.42 6.23
CA ILE A 121 12.22 5.63 5.06
C ILE A 121 10.70 5.65 4.93
N LEU A 122 10.21 5.95 3.73
CA LEU A 122 8.79 6.02 3.41
C LEU A 122 8.47 5.13 2.21
N ILE A 123 7.22 4.70 2.15
CA ILE A 123 6.63 4.04 1.00
C ILE A 123 5.96 5.12 0.16
N CYS A 124 6.30 5.20 -1.11
CA CYS A 124 5.72 6.16 -2.05
C CYS A 124 4.78 5.45 -3.03
N ILE A 125 3.66 6.11 -3.36
CA ILE A 125 2.80 5.74 -4.48
C ILE A 125 2.76 6.94 -5.42
N GLY A 126 3.26 6.76 -6.64
CA GLY A 126 3.32 7.79 -7.65
C GLY A 126 2.00 8.05 -8.36
N PRO A 127 1.99 8.98 -9.33
CA PRO A 127 0.79 9.43 -10.02
C PRO A 127 0.05 8.34 -10.79
N ARG A 128 0.72 7.24 -11.19
CA ARG A 128 0.05 6.12 -11.88
C ARG A 128 -0.70 5.19 -10.93
N GLY A 129 -0.55 5.36 -9.61
CA GLY A 129 -1.29 4.61 -8.60
C GLY A 129 -0.82 3.16 -8.42
N LEU A 130 -1.73 2.30 -7.97
CA LEU A 130 -1.45 0.89 -7.71
C LEU A 130 -1.95 -0.01 -8.85
N PRO A 131 -1.21 -1.08 -9.20
CA PRO A 131 0.00 -1.57 -8.53
C PRO A 131 1.32 -0.99 -9.09
N ASP A 132 1.27 -0.19 -10.14
CA ASP A 132 2.41 0.03 -11.04
C ASP A 132 3.42 1.09 -10.55
N ASP A 133 3.05 1.93 -9.58
CA ASP A 133 3.84 3.10 -9.16
C ASP A 133 4.14 3.13 -7.67
N ALA A 134 4.14 1.97 -7.01
CA ALA A 134 4.47 1.88 -5.59
C ALA A 134 5.90 1.41 -5.36
N GLY A 135 6.59 2.06 -4.43
CA GLY A 135 7.97 1.75 -4.09
C GLY A 135 8.37 2.26 -2.70
N VAL A 136 9.63 2.03 -2.35
CA VAL A 136 10.22 2.48 -1.07
C VAL A 136 11.31 3.50 -1.37
N VAL A 137 11.34 4.59 -0.60
CA VAL A 137 12.33 5.65 -0.70
C VAL A 137 12.94 5.92 0.68
N SER A 138 14.27 5.93 0.74
CA SER A 138 15.01 6.50 1.88
C SER A 138 15.09 8.01 1.72
N ILE A 139 14.32 8.75 2.51
CA ILE A 139 14.34 10.21 2.53
C ILE A 139 15.68 10.70 3.07
N SER A 140 16.20 10.03 4.10
CA SER A 140 17.51 10.33 4.68
C SER A 140 18.63 10.19 3.66
N GLN A 141 18.61 9.12 2.85
CA GLN A 141 19.60 8.95 1.78
C GLN A 141 19.51 10.08 0.76
N LEU A 142 18.32 10.39 0.25
CA LEU A 142 18.12 11.46 -0.72
C LEU A 142 18.53 12.83 -0.18
N ALA A 143 18.27 13.10 1.11
CA ALA A 143 18.69 14.31 1.79
C ALA A 143 20.23 14.43 1.84
N ARG A 144 20.93 13.33 2.18
CA ARG A 144 22.40 13.29 2.18
C ARG A 144 22.97 13.47 0.77
N GLU A 145 22.46 12.75 -0.22
CA GLU A 145 22.95 12.79 -1.61
C GLU A 145 22.74 14.15 -2.28
N SER A 146 21.64 14.83 -1.97
CA SER A 146 21.33 16.14 -2.54
C SER A 146 21.75 17.31 -1.67
N SER A 147 22.34 17.06 -0.48
CA SER A 147 22.70 18.08 0.51
C SER A 147 21.53 19.03 0.85
N ARG A 148 20.34 18.46 0.98
CA ARG A 148 19.09 19.19 1.28
C ARG A 148 18.41 18.62 2.52
N PRO A 149 17.63 19.42 3.25
CA PRO A 149 16.88 18.92 4.39
C PRO A 149 15.80 17.93 3.92
N GLU A 150 15.51 16.93 4.76
CA GLU A 150 14.50 15.90 4.46
C GLU A 150 13.11 16.47 4.17
N SER A 151 12.74 17.59 4.82
CA SER A 151 11.49 18.30 4.55
C SER A 151 11.39 18.78 3.10
N GLU A 152 12.49 19.26 2.52
CA GLU A 152 12.51 19.70 1.12
C GLU A 152 12.36 18.50 0.17
N ILE A 153 12.95 17.35 0.51
CA ILE A 153 12.78 16.11 -0.27
C ILE A 153 11.33 15.64 -0.24
N ILE A 154 10.72 15.61 0.95
CA ILE A 154 9.31 15.24 1.13
C ILE A 154 8.40 16.17 0.33
N ASN A 155 8.60 17.48 0.45
CA ASN A 155 7.80 18.47 -0.27
C ASN A 155 7.92 18.28 -1.79
N LYS A 156 9.13 18.08 -2.32
CA LYS A 156 9.33 17.84 -3.76
C LYS A 156 8.65 16.57 -4.25
N LEU A 157 8.67 15.49 -3.46
CA LEU A 157 7.95 14.27 -3.81
C LEU A 157 6.44 14.52 -3.82
N GLN A 158 5.91 15.24 -2.82
CA GLN A 158 4.48 15.57 -2.78
C GLN A 158 4.05 16.50 -3.92
N GLU A 159 4.85 17.52 -4.24
CA GLU A 159 4.68 18.39 -5.41
C GLU A 159 4.73 17.61 -6.72
N GLY A 160 5.60 16.60 -6.80
CA GLY A 160 5.66 15.62 -7.90
C GLY A 160 4.47 14.66 -7.97
N GLY A 161 3.50 14.79 -7.06
CA GLY A 161 2.27 14.02 -7.06
C GLY A 161 2.36 12.67 -6.34
N TYR A 162 3.42 12.43 -5.57
CA TYR A 162 3.55 11.21 -4.79
C TYR A 162 2.75 11.27 -3.50
N LEU A 163 2.07 10.16 -3.18
CA LEU A 163 1.54 9.90 -1.85
C LEU A 163 2.62 9.20 -1.02
N LEU A 164 2.84 9.66 0.21
CA LEU A 164 3.89 9.16 1.09
C LEU A 164 3.28 8.52 2.33
N PHE A 165 3.73 7.31 2.66
CA PHE A 165 3.21 6.52 3.76
C PHE A 165 4.35 5.98 4.61
N ASN A 166 4.13 5.91 5.91
CA ASN A 166 4.92 4.99 6.74
C ASN A 166 4.40 3.55 6.57
N GLU A 167 5.18 2.58 7.01
CA GLU A 167 4.85 1.14 6.91
C GLU A 167 3.48 0.77 7.47
N LYS A 168 3.13 1.32 8.62
CA LYS A 168 1.87 1.02 9.31
C LYS A 168 0.69 1.54 8.52
N THR A 169 0.73 2.81 8.11
CA THR A 169 -0.33 3.42 7.31
C THR A 169 -0.49 2.74 5.97
N PHE A 170 0.61 2.36 5.31
CA PHE A 170 0.56 1.61 4.06
C PHE A 170 -0.06 0.22 4.25
N SER A 171 0.28 -0.49 5.33
CA SER A 171 -0.31 -1.80 5.62
C SER A 171 -1.83 -1.71 5.80
N LEU A 172 -2.30 -0.72 6.58
CA LEU A 172 -3.72 -0.48 6.78
C LEU A 172 -4.44 -0.14 5.46
N LEU A 173 -3.81 0.68 4.62
CA LEU A 173 -4.34 1.01 3.30
C LEU A 173 -4.49 -0.27 2.46
N ILE A 174 -3.45 -1.09 2.34
CA ILE A 174 -3.50 -2.32 1.55
C ILE A 174 -4.56 -3.30 2.08
N ASP A 175 -4.64 -3.52 3.39
CA ASP A 175 -5.61 -4.44 3.97
C ASP A 175 -7.03 -4.03 3.60
N ARG A 176 -7.33 -2.73 3.70
CA ARG A 176 -8.61 -2.19 3.26
C ARG A 176 -8.85 -2.37 1.75
N LEU A 177 -7.87 -2.05 0.91
CA LEU A 177 -8.01 -2.18 -0.54
C LEU A 177 -8.26 -3.63 -0.95
N ILE A 178 -7.63 -4.59 -0.26
CA ILE A 178 -7.88 -6.02 -0.46
C ILE A 178 -9.34 -6.36 -0.16
N ASP A 179 -9.88 -5.87 0.95
CA ASP A 179 -11.27 -6.13 1.31
C ASP A 179 -12.24 -5.49 0.29
N ASP A 180 -12.00 -4.24 -0.09
CA ASP A 180 -12.80 -3.54 -1.11
C ASP A 180 -12.79 -4.24 -2.47
N VAL A 181 -11.63 -4.78 -2.89
CA VAL A 181 -11.52 -5.58 -4.12
C VAL A 181 -12.27 -6.91 -4.00
N ARG A 182 -12.16 -7.61 -2.86
CA ARG A 182 -12.85 -8.88 -2.63
C ARG A 182 -14.37 -8.72 -2.63
N GLU A 183 -14.85 -7.61 -2.08
CA GLU A 183 -16.28 -7.28 -2.08
C GLU A 183 -16.76 -6.75 -3.45
N GLY A 184 -15.85 -6.39 -4.36
CA GLY A 184 -16.17 -5.81 -5.66
C GLY A 184 -16.55 -4.34 -5.60
N ARG A 185 -16.18 -3.63 -4.53
CA ARG A 185 -16.28 -2.17 -4.42
C ARG A 185 -15.17 -1.46 -5.19
N LEU A 186 -14.07 -2.15 -5.45
CA LEU A 186 -12.88 -1.61 -6.11
C LEU A 186 -12.30 -2.63 -7.09
N TYR A 187 -11.60 -2.12 -8.11
CA TYR A 187 -10.93 -2.92 -9.13
C TYR A 187 -9.54 -2.34 -9.39
N LEU A 188 -8.62 -3.20 -9.85
CA LEU A 188 -7.30 -2.76 -10.30
C LEU A 188 -7.32 -2.28 -11.77
N PRO A 189 -6.50 -1.27 -12.15
CA PRO A 189 -5.62 -0.47 -11.30
C PRO A 189 -6.38 0.59 -10.49
N ILE A 190 -5.81 0.98 -9.33
CA ILE A 190 -6.39 1.98 -8.43
C ILE A 190 -5.62 3.30 -8.60
N SER A 191 -6.33 4.35 -9.00
CA SER A 191 -5.74 5.67 -9.24
C SER A 191 -5.27 6.34 -7.96
N ARG A 192 -4.32 7.27 -8.11
CA ARG A 192 -3.79 8.08 -7.01
C ARG A 192 -4.87 8.92 -6.34
N GLU A 193 -5.82 9.46 -7.10
CA GLU A 193 -6.93 10.27 -6.57
C GLU A 193 -7.82 9.44 -5.65
N LYS A 194 -8.12 8.20 -6.06
CA LYS A 194 -8.94 7.28 -5.26
C LYS A 194 -8.23 6.89 -3.96
N LEU A 195 -6.92 6.65 -4.02
CA LEU A 195 -6.10 6.39 -2.83
C LEU A 195 -6.10 7.60 -1.90
N SER A 196 -5.96 8.80 -2.45
CA SER A 196 -6.01 10.04 -1.67
C SER A 196 -7.36 10.22 -0.97
N GLU A 197 -8.47 9.96 -1.66
CA GLU A 197 -9.82 10.01 -1.08
C GLU A 197 -9.97 9.04 0.09
N ILE A 198 -9.60 7.77 -0.11
CA ILE A 198 -9.65 6.71 0.91
C ILE A 198 -8.83 7.09 2.16
N THR A 199 -7.68 7.73 1.96
CA THR A 199 -6.82 8.18 3.07
C THR A 199 -7.37 9.43 3.78
N ALA A 200 -8.02 10.34 3.04
CA ALA A 200 -8.55 11.60 3.55
C ALA A 200 -9.86 11.41 4.33
N SER A 201 -10.67 10.41 3.98
CA SER A 201 -11.95 10.11 4.65
C SER A 201 -11.82 9.66 6.11
N GLY A 202 -10.60 9.55 6.66
CA GLY A 202 -10.36 9.19 8.07
C GLY A 202 -10.70 7.73 8.41
N GLU A 203 -11.14 6.95 7.44
CA GLU A 203 -11.54 5.55 7.53
C GLU A 203 -10.34 4.60 7.79
N LEU A 204 -9.11 5.12 7.83
CA LEU A 204 -7.93 4.39 8.33
C LEU A 204 -7.80 4.44 9.87
N ASN A 205 -8.74 5.07 10.58
CA ASN A 205 -8.89 4.92 12.03
C ASN A 205 -9.63 3.62 12.35
N LEU A 206 -8.90 2.50 12.37
CA LEU A 206 -9.37 1.33 13.12
C LEU A 206 -9.27 1.67 14.61
N ASP A 207 -10.44 1.82 15.23
CA ASP A 207 -10.64 1.88 16.67
C ASP A 207 -9.73 0.87 17.39
N LEU A 208 -8.67 1.38 18.03
CA LEU A 208 -7.98 0.67 19.10
C LEU A 208 -8.86 0.74 20.36
N ARG A 209 -9.99 0.04 20.32
CA ARG A 209 -10.78 -0.29 21.50
C ARG A 209 -11.04 -1.79 21.51
N LYS A 210 -10.13 -2.51 22.17
CA LYS A 210 -10.42 -3.47 23.23
C LYS A 210 -9.12 -3.91 23.89
#